data_AF-D6PJS9-F1
#
_entry.id   AF-D6PJS9-F1
#
_cell.length_a   1.000
_cell.length_b   1.000
_cell.length_c   1.000
_cell.angle_alpha   90.00
_cell.angle_beta   90.00
_cell.angle_gamma   90.00
#
_symmetry.space_group_name_H-M   'P 1'
#
loop_
_entity.id
_entity.type
_entity.pdbx_description
1 polymer ?
#
loop_
_entity_poly.entity_id
_entity_poly.type
_entity_poly.pdbx_seq_one_letter_code
_entity_poly.pdbx_strand_id
1 'polypeptide(L)' 'MVINKSKMKCNKPKRQVQGGKKFVVKACKGGKEKIIRYGDANMTIKKSNPARRKSFRARHKCASAKDVFSARYWSCKKW' A
#
# COMPACT_ATOMS: atom_id res chain seq x y z
N MET A 1 -2.20 -5.27 19.39
CA MET A 1 -0.80 -5.07 18.95
C MET A 1 -0.62 -3.68 18.36
N VAL A 2 0.08 -2.81 19.09
CA VAL A 2 0.39 -1.43 18.70
C VAL A 2 1.53 -1.46 17.68
N ILE A 3 1.40 -0.72 16.57
CA ILE A 3 2.48 -0.65 15.58
C ILE A 3 3.63 0.18 16.16
N ASN A 4 4.78 -0.46 16.37
CA ASN A 4 6.01 0.23 16.73
C ASN A 4 6.59 0.98 15.52
N LYS A 5 6.31 2.28 15.42
CA LYS A 5 6.82 3.19 14.37
C LYS A 5 8.35 3.19 14.30
N SER A 6 9.04 3.09 15.44
CA SER A 6 10.50 3.16 15.54
C SER A 6 11.19 1.91 14.98
N LYS A 7 10.52 0.76 15.00
CA LYS A 7 11.03 -0.50 14.43
C LYS A 7 10.72 -0.66 12.94
N MET A 8 9.96 0.25 12.35
CA MET A 8 9.60 0.19 10.93
C MET A 8 10.58 0.99 10.07
N LYS A 9 11.13 0.34 9.05
CA LYS A 9 11.94 1.01 8.02
C LYS A 9 11.06 1.92 7.16
N CYS A 10 11.56 3.12 6.85
CA CYS A 10 10.88 4.07 5.97
C CYS A 10 10.66 3.50 4.57
N ASN A 11 9.47 3.77 4.01
CA ASN A 11 9.03 3.38 2.66
C ASN A 11 9.16 1.88 2.35
N LYS A 12 9.23 1.03 3.39
CA LYS A 12 9.29 -0.43 3.26
C LYS A 12 7.98 -1.05 3.76
N PRO A 13 7.10 -1.49 2.83
CA PRO A 13 5.88 -2.16 3.21
C PRO A 13 6.15 -3.54 3.79
N LYS A 14 5.46 -3.88 4.87
CA LYS A 14 5.47 -5.21 5.48
C LYS A 14 4.05 -5.79 5.48
N ARG A 15 3.95 -7.12 5.42
CA ARG A 15 2.67 -7.82 5.60
C ARG A 15 2.28 -7.74 7.07
N GLN A 16 1.11 -7.19 7.35
CA GLN A 16 0.55 -7.13 8.70
C GLN A 16 -0.96 -7.11 8.53
N VAL A 17 -1.61 -8.25 8.78
CA VAL A 17 -3.06 -8.37 8.67
C VAL A 17 -3.68 -7.85 9.95
N GLN A 18 -4.28 -6.66 9.89
CA GLN A 18 -4.96 -6.08 11.05
C GLN A 18 -6.02 -5.08 10.60
N GLY A 19 -7.25 -5.23 11.11
CA GLY A 19 -8.40 -4.38 10.74
C GLY A 19 -8.77 -4.52 9.25
N GLY A 20 -8.74 -5.74 8.71
CA GLY A 20 -9.05 -6.02 7.31
C GLY A 20 -8.01 -5.58 6.28
N LYS A 21 -6.92 -4.90 6.69
CA LYS A 21 -5.84 -4.48 5.78
C LYS A 21 -4.69 -5.47 5.78
N LYS A 22 -4.10 -5.71 4.59
CA LYS A 22 -3.08 -6.75 4.37
C LYS A 22 -1.64 -6.28 4.63
N PHE A 23 -1.36 -5.04 4.28
CA PHE A 23 -0.03 -4.46 4.37
C PHE A 23 -0.05 -3.18 5.18
N VAL A 24 1.10 -2.90 5.80
CA VAL A 24 1.37 -1.63 6.47
C VAL A 24 2.73 -1.11 6.02
N VAL A 25 2.82 0.20 5.86
CA VAL A 25 4.06 0.89 5.48
C VAL A 25 4.21 2.16 6.30
N LYS A 26 5.44 2.44 6.69
CA LYS A 26 5.82 3.74 7.26
C LYS A 26 6.26 4.62 6.09
N ALA A 27 5.34 5.42 5.56
CA ALA A 27 5.67 6.38 4.52
C ALA A 27 6.50 7.52 5.12
N CYS A 28 7.67 7.79 4.54
CA CYS A 28 8.55 8.87 4.98
C CYS A 28 8.92 9.73 3.77
N LYS A 29 8.71 11.04 3.87
CA LYS A 29 9.10 12.02 2.83
C LYS A 29 9.25 13.40 3.46
N GLY A 30 10.39 14.05 3.22
CA GLY A 30 10.68 15.41 3.67
C GLY A 30 10.52 15.60 5.19
N GLY A 31 11.10 14.70 5.99
CA GLY A 31 11.02 14.76 7.45
C GLY A 31 9.69 14.34 8.08
N LYS A 32 8.64 14.14 7.28
CA LYS A 32 7.33 13.67 7.76
C LYS A 32 7.22 12.15 7.65
N GLU A 33 6.63 11.53 8.67
CA GLU A 33 6.33 10.10 8.72
C GLU A 33 4.84 9.84 8.92
N LYS A 34 4.29 8.86 8.19
CA LYS A 34 2.90 8.44 8.31
C LYS A 34 2.79 6.92 8.20
N ILE A 35 2.01 6.31 9.09
CA ILE A 35 1.64 4.91 8.94
C ILE A 35 0.46 4.82 7.98
N ILE A 36 0.63 3.99 6.96
CA ILE A 36 -0.41 3.73 5.97
C ILE A 36 -0.67 2.23 5.94
N ARG A 37 -1.93 1.86 6.06
CA ARG A 37 -2.40 0.50 5.86
C ARG A 37 -3.08 0.41 4.50
N TYR A 38 -2.76 -0.63 3.74
CA TYR A 38 -3.24 -0.76 2.37
C TYR A 38 -3.37 -2.23 1.96
N GLY A 39 -4.11 -2.45 0.88
CA GLY A 39 -4.50 -3.78 0.44
C GLY A 39 -5.54 -4.40 1.36
N ASP A 40 -6.35 -5.27 0.78
CA ASP A 40 -7.37 -6.00 1.52
C ASP A 40 -6.83 -7.38 1.93
N ALA A 41 -7.03 -7.77 3.18
CA ALA A 41 -6.54 -9.04 3.71
C ALA A 41 -7.31 -10.24 3.17
N ASN A 42 -8.60 -10.05 2.88
CA ASN A 42 -9.52 -11.08 2.42
C ASN A 42 -9.52 -11.21 0.89
N MET A 43 -8.98 -10.22 0.17
CA MET A 43 -8.86 -10.29 -1.29
C MET A 43 -7.46 -10.71 -1.75
N THR A 44 -7.45 -11.65 -2.70
CA THR A 44 -6.25 -12.02 -3.44
C THR A 44 -6.20 -11.29 -4.77
N ILE A 45 -5.08 -10.62 -5.01
CA ILE A 45 -4.83 -9.96 -6.29
C ILE A 45 -4.54 -11.06 -7.31
N LYS A 46 -5.42 -11.21 -8.31
CA LYS A 46 -5.22 -12.13 -9.45
C LYS A 46 -4.15 -11.57 -10.40
N LYS A 47 -2.90 -11.56 -9.95
CA LYS A 47 -1.75 -10.95 -10.68
C LYS A 47 -1.52 -11.56 -12.05
N SER A 48 -1.86 -12.83 -12.22
CA SER A 48 -1.79 -13.56 -13.49
C SER A 48 -2.75 -13.03 -14.56
N ASN A 49 -3.75 -12.22 -14.19
CA ASN A 49 -4.71 -11.67 -15.15
C ASN A 49 -4.36 -10.20 -15.51
N PRO A 50 -3.81 -9.96 -16.72
CA PRO A 50 -3.40 -8.61 -17.13
C PRO A 50 -4.60 -7.65 -17.32
N ALA A 51 -5.78 -8.15 -17.68
CA ALA A 51 -6.98 -7.33 -17.81
C ALA A 51 -7.41 -6.76 -16.45
N ARG A 52 -7.38 -7.58 -15.39
CA ARG A 52 -7.64 -7.12 -14.01
C ARG A 52 -6.63 -6.05 -13.57
N ARG A 53 -5.36 -6.17 -13.99
CA ARG A 53 -4.32 -5.17 -13.73
C ARG A 53 -4.61 -3.87 -14.44
N LYS A 54 -4.98 -3.93 -15.72
CA LYS A 54 -5.38 -2.75 -16.50
C LYS A 54 -6.59 -2.05 -15.86
N SER A 55 -7.64 -2.79 -15.53
CA SER A 55 -8.85 -2.24 -14.88
C SER A 55 -8.56 -1.66 -13.49
N PHE A 56 -7.72 -2.30 -12.67
CA PHE A 56 -7.34 -1.74 -11.37
C PHE A 56 -6.57 -0.42 -11.54
N ARG A 57 -5.58 -0.40 -12.45
CA ARG A 57 -4.76 0.78 -12.70
C ARG A 57 -5.58 1.94 -13.26
N ALA A 58 -6.56 1.66 -14.12
CA ALA A 58 -7.48 2.65 -14.67
C ALA A 58 -8.38 3.25 -13.57
N ARG A 59 -9.07 2.41 -12.80
CA ARG A 59 -9.98 2.86 -11.72
C ARG A 59 -9.27 3.68 -10.65
N HIS A 60 -8.05 3.30 -10.28
CA HIS A 60 -7.27 4.01 -9.27
C HIS A 60 -6.37 5.12 -9.85
N LYS A 61 -6.43 5.37 -11.17
CA LYS A 61 -5.62 6.37 -11.88
C LYS A 61 -4.15 6.28 -11.49
N CYS A 62 -3.58 5.08 -11.50
CA CYS A 62 -2.25 4.81 -10.91
C CYS A 62 -1.12 5.67 -11.49
N ALA A 63 -1.26 6.17 -12.73
CA ALA A 63 -0.30 7.10 -13.33
C ALA A 63 -0.14 8.43 -12.55
N SER A 64 -1.20 8.88 -11.88
CA SER A 64 -1.19 10.10 -11.05
C SER A 64 -0.84 9.82 -9.58
N ALA A 65 -0.75 8.55 -9.18
CA ALA A 65 -0.44 8.18 -7.80
C ALA A 65 1.08 8.25 -7.60
N LYS A 66 1.60 9.45 -7.31
CA LYS A 66 3.02 9.71 -7.02
C LYS A 66 3.32 9.97 -5.55
N ASP A 67 2.28 10.15 -4.74
CA ASP A 67 2.43 10.50 -3.33
C ASP A 67 2.58 9.26 -2.44
N VAL A 68 3.75 9.11 -1.82
CA VAL A 68 4.05 8.04 -0.86
C VAL A 68 3.19 8.12 0.39
N PHE A 69 2.59 9.27 0.70
CA PHE A 69 1.66 9.40 1.83
C PHE A 69 0.24 8.90 1.54
N SER A 70 0.00 8.40 0.33
CA SER A 70 -1.28 7.89 -0.10
C SER A 70 -1.29 6.35 -0.16
N ALA A 71 -2.31 5.71 0.42
CA ALA A 71 -2.53 4.25 0.29
C ALA A 71 -2.66 3.80 -1.17
N ARG A 72 -3.16 4.69 -2.02
CA ARG A 72 -3.26 4.51 -3.47
C ARG A 72 -1.91 4.25 -4.13
N TYR A 73 -0.87 5.03 -3.80
CA TYR A 73 0.48 4.84 -4.33
C TYR A 73 1.00 3.45 -4.02
N TRP A 74 0.89 3.03 -2.76
CA TRP A 74 1.35 1.71 -2.32
C TRP A 74 0.57 0.56 -2.94
N SER A 75 -0.75 0.74 -3.12
CA SER A 75 -1.60 -0.25 -3.77
C SER A 75 -1.24 -0.40 -5.25
N CYS A 76 -1.07 0.72 -5.96
CA CYS A 76 -0.61 0.77 -7.36
C CYS A 76 0.80 0.22 -7.56
N LYS A 77 1.69 0.40 -6.57
CA LYS A 77 3.07 -0.11 -6.60
C LYS A 77 3.16 -1.62 -6.34
N LYS A 78 2.21 -2.18 -5.59
CA LYS A 78 2.18 -3.62 -5.26
C LYS A 78 1.43 -4.47 -6.31
N TRP A 79 0.58 -3.83 -7.12
CA TRP A 79 -0.16 -4.38 -8.26
C TRP A 79 0.66 -4.40 -9.57
#